data_AF-A0A1W6ZVS0-F1
#
_entry.id   AF-A0A1W6ZVS0-F1
#
_cell.length_a   1.000
_cell.length_b   1.000
_cell.length_c   1.000
_cell.angle_alpha   90.00
_cell.angle_beta   90.00
_cell.angle_gamma   90.00
#
_symmetry.space_group_name_H-M   'P 1'
#
loop_
_entity.id
_entity.type
_entity.pdbx_description
1 polymer ?
#
loop_
_entity_poly.entity_id
_entity_poly.type
_entity_poly.pdbx_seq_one_letter_code
_entity_poly.pdbx_strand_id
1 'polypeptide(L)'
;MIGDNRQAKFSVVPNTRSVNQERRDFAAKVRAARALLGWSQAELGQRVGVTQRSINRLEQANVDIRRSTAVAIEQVLRDEGVSFEIIQSGGFRIVVLPRSHKRS
;
A
#
# COMPACT_ATOMS: atom_id res chain seq x y z
N MET A 1 36.73 41.24 -6.57
CA MET A 1 35.46 40.96 -7.27
C MET A 1 35.40 39.47 -7.55
N ILE A 2 34.48 38.76 -6.92
CA ILE A 2 34.31 37.30 -7.05
C ILE A 2 33.09 37.07 -7.94
N GLY A 3 33.20 36.14 -8.89
CA GLY A 3 32.04 35.47 -9.46
C GLY A 3 32.17 35.08 -10.92
N ASP A 4 33.02 34.09 -11.23
CA ASP A 4 32.88 33.31 -12.47
C ASP A 4 32.36 31.91 -12.16
N ASN A 5 31.41 31.53 -13.01
CA ASN A 5 31.10 30.21 -13.56
C ASN A 5 30.43 29.08 -12.75
N ARG A 6 29.29 28.70 -13.35
CA ARG A 6 28.89 27.32 -13.69
C ARG A 6 28.86 26.31 -12.55
N GLN A 7 27.67 26.12 -11.99
CA GLN A 7 27.11 24.77 -11.89
C GLN A 7 25.60 24.83 -12.07
N ALA A 8 25.15 24.34 -13.23
CA ALA A 8 23.84 23.74 -13.36
C ALA A 8 23.79 22.53 -12.41
N LYS A 9 23.18 22.67 -11.24
CA LYS A 9 22.76 21.50 -10.46
C LYS A 9 21.36 21.12 -10.91
N PHE A 10 21.32 20.10 -11.77
CA PHE A 10 20.23 19.15 -11.86
C PHE A 10 19.59 18.99 -10.48
N SER A 11 18.41 19.59 -10.27
CA SER A 11 17.57 19.26 -9.12
C SER A 11 16.96 17.90 -9.44
N VAL A 12 17.72 16.84 -9.18
CA VAL A 12 17.17 15.49 -9.10
C VAL A 12 16.21 15.52 -7.92
N VAL A 13 14.93 15.65 -8.24
CA VAL A 13 13.81 15.60 -7.30
C VAL A 13 13.91 14.29 -6.52
N PRO A 14 14.11 14.29 -5.20
CA PRO A 14 13.84 13.09 -4.42
C PRO A 14 12.33 12.95 -4.34
N ASN A 15 11.79 11.94 -5.01
CA ASN A 15 10.41 11.48 -4.88
C ASN A 15 10.19 10.84 -3.49
N THR A 16 10.36 11.63 -2.43
CA THR A 16 10.11 11.18 -1.05
C THR A 16 8.63 11.45 -0.77
N ARG A 17 7.79 10.42 -0.88
CA ARG A 17 6.38 10.53 -0.48
C ARG A 17 6.35 10.91 1.01
N SER A 18 5.57 11.95 1.35
CA SER A 18 5.30 12.27 2.75
C SER A 18 4.68 11.04 3.43
N VAL A 19 5.05 10.76 4.69
CA VAL A 19 4.50 9.64 5.49
C VAL A 19 2.97 9.61 5.46
N ASN A 20 2.32 10.78 5.46
CA ASN A 20 0.86 10.88 5.37
C ASN A 20 0.31 10.38 4.03
N GLN A 21 1.04 10.60 2.93
CA GLN A 21 0.67 10.12 1.61
C GLN A 21 0.79 8.60 1.53
N GLU A 22 1.85 8.01 2.08
CA GLU A 22 2.04 6.56 2.09
C GLU A 22 0.90 5.84 2.83
N ARG A 23 0.47 6.39 3.98
CA ARG A 23 -0.69 5.86 4.74
C ARG A 23 -1.98 5.93 3.93
N ARG A 24 -2.22 7.04 3.22
CA ARG A 24 -3.41 7.22 2.37
C ARG A 24 -3.41 6.26 1.19
N ASP A 25 -2.26 6.09 0.53
CA ASP A 25 -2.09 5.15 -0.56
C ASP A 25 -2.37 3.71 -0.09
N PHE A 26 -1.81 3.32 1.07
CA PHE A 26 -2.04 1.99 1.64
C PHE A 26 -3.50 1.77 2.02
N ALA A 27 -4.16 2.76 2.64
CA ALA A 27 -5.58 2.69 2.95
C ALA A 27 -6.44 2.52 1.69
N ALA A 28 -6.12 3.24 0.60
CA ALA A 28 -6.82 3.12 -0.67
C ALA A 28 -6.62 1.73 -1.31
N LYS A 29 -5.39 1.22 -1.30
CA LYS A 29 -5.06 -0.14 -1.75
C LYS A 29 -5.90 -1.21 -1.04
N VAL A 30 -5.99 -1.14 0.29
CA VAL A 30 -6.75 -2.10 1.10
C VAL A 30 -8.25 -2.05 0.82
N ARG A 31 -8.84 -0.85 0.72
CA ARG A 31 -10.26 -0.69 0.35
C ARG A 31 -10.56 -1.29 -1.02
N ALA A 32 -9.71 -0.98 -2.00
CA ALA A 32 -9.88 -1.48 -3.36
C ALA A 32 -9.71 -3.01 -3.44
N ALA A 33 -8.71 -3.57 -2.78
CA ALA A 33 -8.52 -5.02 -2.72
C ALA A 33 -9.70 -5.75 -2.08
N ARG A 34 -10.26 -5.22 -0.98
CA ARG A 34 -11.49 -5.79 -0.40
C ARG A 34 -12.67 -5.73 -1.36
N ALA A 35 -12.84 -4.63 -2.08
CA ALA A 35 -13.92 -4.49 -3.05
C ALA A 35 -13.79 -5.53 -4.19
N LEU A 36 -12.56 -5.75 -4.70
CA LEU A 36 -12.28 -6.77 -5.71
C LEU A 36 -12.56 -8.20 -5.21
N LEU A 37 -12.28 -8.47 -3.93
CA LEU A 37 -12.49 -9.78 -3.30
C LEU A 37 -13.90 -9.98 -2.73
N GLY A 38 -14.74 -8.94 -2.74
CA GLY A 38 -16.07 -8.96 -2.11
C GLY A 38 -16.04 -9.04 -0.57
N TRP A 39 -14.93 -8.69 0.07
CA TRP A 39 -14.75 -8.88 1.51
C TRP A 39 -15.26 -7.71 2.34
N SER A 40 -15.83 -8.01 3.51
CA SER A 40 -16.10 -7.00 4.54
C SER A 40 -14.83 -6.59 5.33
N GLN A 41 -14.89 -5.49 6.09
CA GLN A 41 -13.79 -5.13 7.01
C GLN A 41 -13.55 -6.20 8.09
N ALA A 42 -14.62 -6.83 8.58
CA ALA A 42 -14.53 -7.88 9.60
C ALA A 42 -13.85 -9.13 9.03
N GLU A 43 -14.19 -9.46 7.79
CA GLU A 43 -13.65 -10.61 7.07
C GLU A 43 -12.15 -10.47 6.80
N LEU A 44 -11.69 -9.30 6.35
CA LEU A 44 -10.25 -9.01 6.23
C LEU A 44 -9.56 -9.08 7.58
N GLY A 45 -10.18 -8.52 8.62
CA GLY A 45 -9.65 -8.56 9.98
C GLY A 45 -9.40 -9.99 10.45
N GLN A 46 -10.39 -10.87 10.29
CA GLN A 46 -10.26 -12.29 10.64
C GLN A 46 -9.11 -12.99 9.90
N ARG A 47 -8.99 -12.79 8.58
CA ARG A 47 -7.92 -13.42 7.78
C ARG A 47 -6.51 -12.94 8.15
N VAL A 48 -6.39 -11.69 8.57
CA VAL A 48 -5.11 -11.06 8.94
C VAL A 48 -4.78 -11.29 10.43
N GLY A 49 -5.76 -11.66 11.26
CA GLY A 49 -5.60 -11.81 12.70
C GLY A 49 -5.68 -10.49 13.47
N VAL A 50 -6.50 -9.53 12.99
CA VAL A 50 -6.73 -8.23 13.64
C VAL A 50 -8.22 -7.91 13.77
N THR A 51 -8.57 -6.97 14.65
CA THR A 51 -9.98 -6.58 14.83
C THR A 51 -10.53 -5.82 13.62
N GLN A 52 -11.84 -5.88 13.39
CA GLN A 52 -12.54 -5.04 12.41
C GLN A 52 -12.24 -3.55 12.64
N ARG A 53 -12.20 -3.10 13.91
CA ARG A 53 -11.90 -1.72 14.29
C ARG A 53 -10.49 -1.30 13.84
N SER A 54 -9.52 -2.21 13.91
CA SER A 54 -8.16 -1.97 13.41
C SER A 54 -8.16 -1.75 11.89
N ILE A 55 -8.90 -2.58 11.14
CA ILE A 55 -9.08 -2.40 9.69
C ILE A 55 -9.77 -1.08 9.37
N ASN A 56 -10.84 -0.73 10.11
CA ASN A 56 -11.55 0.52 9.92
C ASN A 56 -10.63 1.76 10.08
N ARG A 57 -9.84 1.82 11.16
CA ARG A 57 -8.88 2.91 11.40
C ARG A 57 -7.78 2.96 10.34
N LEU A 58 -7.30 1.80 9.91
CA LEU A 58 -6.34 1.65 8.83
C LEU A 58 -6.89 2.22 7.52
N GLU A 59 -8.12 1.85 7.16
CA GLU A 59 -8.78 2.33 5.95
C GLU A 59 -9.10 3.83 6.00
N GLN A 60 -9.11 4.46 7.17
CA GLN A 60 -9.23 5.92 7.28
C GLN A 60 -7.88 6.65 7.21
N ALA A 61 -6.75 5.92 7.11
CA ALA A 61 -5.39 6.45 7.25
C ALA A 61 -5.15 7.16 8.61
N ASN A 62 -5.91 6.77 9.64
CA ASN A 62 -5.93 7.40 10.97
C ASN A 62 -4.98 6.74 11.98
N VAL A 63 -4.12 5.82 11.54
CA VAL A 63 -3.17 5.09 12.40
C VAL A 63 -1.84 4.86 11.71
N ASP A 64 -0.78 4.85 12.52
CA ASP A 64 0.46 4.17 12.17
C ASP A 64 0.26 2.66 12.24
N ILE A 65 0.26 2.03 11.08
CA ILE A 65 0.10 0.58 10.97
C ILE A 65 1.45 -0.03 11.32
N ARG A 66 1.44 -1.04 12.21
CA ARG A 66 2.64 -1.83 12.48
C ARG A 66 3.09 -2.48 11.17
N ARG A 67 4.38 -2.44 10.87
CA ARG A 67 4.95 -3.06 9.66
C ARG A 67 4.53 -4.53 9.52
N SER A 68 4.48 -5.28 10.62
CA SER A 68 4.01 -6.68 10.63
C SER A 68 2.57 -6.83 10.15
N THR A 69 1.66 -5.93 10.55
CA THR A 69 0.26 -5.94 10.11
C THR A 69 0.15 -5.58 8.62
N ALA A 70 0.91 -4.61 8.14
CA ALA A 70 0.93 -4.25 6.72
C ALA A 70 1.40 -5.44 5.86
N VAL A 71 2.49 -6.10 6.26
CA VAL A 71 3.01 -7.32 5.59
C VAL A 71 1.99 -8.45 5.61
N ALA A 72 1.33 -8.69 6.75
CA ALA A 72 0.29 -9.73 6.85
C ALA A 72 -0.90 -9.46 5.93
N ILE A 73 -1.34 -8.20 5.82
CA ILE A 73 -2.39 -7.80 4.87
C ILE A 73 -1.94 -8.08 3.44
N GLU A 74 -0.76 -7.60 3.05
CA GLU A 74 -0.24 -7.81 1.69
C GLU A 74 -0.05 -9.29 1.35
N GLN A 75 0.34 -10.11 2.32
CA GLN A 75 0.47 -11.56 2.13
C GLN A 75 -0.89 -12.22 1.91
N VAL A 76 -1.87 -11.95 2.77
CA VAL A 76 -3.24 -12.49 2.64
C VAL A 76 -3.86 -12.10 1.31
N LEU A 77 -3.71 -10.84 0.90
CA LEU A 77 -4.22 -10.37 -0.39
C LEU A 77 -3.54 -11.07 -1.56
N ARG A 78 -2.21 -11.25 -1.49
CA ARG A 78 -1.42 -11.94 -2.53
C ARG A 78 -1.82 -13.39 -2.66
N ASP A 79 -2.07 -14.08 -1.56
CA ASP A 79 -2.52 -15.48 -1.55
C ASP A 79 -3.90 -15.64 -2.22
N GLU A 80 -4.70 -14.57 -2.23
CA GLU A 80 -6.00 -14.49 -2.89
C GLU A 80 -5.91 -13.96 -4.33
N GLY A 81 -4.70 -13.73 -4.83
CA GLY A 81 -4.43 -13.28 -6.19
C GLY A 81 -4.40 -11.77 -6.37
N VAL A 82 -4.43 -10.96 -5.31
CA VAL A 82 -4.39 -9.49 -5.38
C VAL A 82 -3.04 -8.95 -4.90
N SER A 83 -2.33 -8.22 -5.77
CA SER A 83 -1.05 -7.58 -5.42
C SER A 83 -1.00 -6.11 -5.84
N PHE A 84 -0.12 -5.34 -5.19
CA PHE A 84 0.08 -3.93 -5.48
C PHE A 84 1.44 -3.68 -6.11
N GLU A 85 1.48 -2.84 -7.14
CA GLU A 85 2.71 -2.41 -7.78
C GLU A 85 2.84 -0.89 -7.69
N ILE A 86 4.04 -0.40 -7.36
CA ILE A 86 4.30 1.05 -7.31
C ILE A 86 4.73 1.51 -8.70
N ILE A 87 4.13 2.59 -9.19
CA ILE A 87 4.52 3.19 -10.46
C ILE A 87 5.60 4.24 -10.21
N GLN A 88 6.66 4.22 -11.03
CA GLN A 88 7.80 5.15 -10.92
C GLN A 88 7.39 6.63 -10.99
N SER A 89 6.36 6.95 -11.79
CA SER A 89 5.81 8.31 -11.94
C SER A 89 4.95 8.78 -10.76
N GLY A 90 4.79 7.98 -9.70
CA GLY A 90 3.82 8.23 -8.64
C GLY A 90 2.56 7.37 -8.78
N GLY A 91 1.93 7.05 -7.66
CA GLY A 91 0.75 6.18 -7.60
C GLY A 91 1.06 4.68 -7.49
N PHE A 92 0.03 3.86 -7.73
CA PHE A 92 0.09 2.40 -7.67
C PHE A 92 -0.88 1.74 -8.66
N ARG A 93 -0.61 0.48 -9.02
CA ARG A 93 -1.52 -0.43 -9.72
C ARG A 93 -1.97 -1.54 -8.78
N ILE A 94 -3.13 -2.10 -9.07
CA ILE A 94 -3.62 -3.33 -8.48
C ILE A 94 -3.62 -4.39 -9.57
N VAL A 95 -2.99 -5.52 -9.31
CA VAL A 95 -2.94 -6.67 -10.21
C VAL A 95 -3.78 -7.78 -9.60
N VAL A 96 -4.65 -8.38 -10.42
CA VAL A 96 -5.46 -9.54 -10.06
C VAL A 96 -5.00 -10.71 -10.90
N LEU A 97 -4.43 -11.72 -10.26
CA LEU A 97 -3.96 -12.96 -10.87
C LEU A 97 -4.91 -14.11 -10.49
N PRO A 98 -5.03 -15.15 -11.33
CA PRO A 98 -5.73 -16.38 -10.95
C PRO A 98 -5.20 -16.88 -9.60
N ARG A 99 -6.12 -17.31 -8.72
CA ARG A 99 -5.74 -17.89 -7.42
C ARG A 99 -4.78 -19.04 -7.70
N SER A 100 -3.55 -18.92 -7.19
CA SER A 100 -2.61 -20.02 -7.21
C SER A 100 -3.25 -21.12 -6.38
N HIS A 101 -3.82 -22.12 -7.04
CA HIS A 101 -4.25 -23.33 -6.36
C HIS A 101 -2.97 -23.91 -5.79
N LYS A 102 -2.73 -23.73 -4.48
CA LYS A 102 -1.76 -24.57 -3.79
C LYS A 102 -2.24 -25.98 -4.05
N ARG A 103 -1.56 -26.70 -4.95
CA ARG A 103 -1.74 -28.14 -5.09
C ARG A 103 -1.48 -28.69 -3.71
N SER A 104 -2.55 -29.22 -3.11
CA SER A 104 -2.49 -29.95 -1.85
C SER A 104 -1.56 -31.14 -1.98
#